data_AF-A0A0B7F7T4-F1
#
_entry.id   AF-A0A0B7F7T4-F1
#
_cell.length_a   1.000
_cell.length_b   1.000
_cell.length_c   1.000
_cell.angle_alpha   90.00
_cell.angle_beta   90.00
_cell.angle_gamma   90.00
#
_symmetry.space_group_name_H-M   'P 1'
#
loop_
_entity.id
_entity.type
_entity.pdbx_description
1 polymer ?
#
loop_
_entity_poly.entity_id
_entity_poly.type
_entity_poly.pdbx_seq_one_letter_code
_entity_poly.pdbx_strand_id
1 'polypeptide(L)'
;MRALSAHLLSVLVVFGPLHVVRAQTINVALPFRRTFSLSVSAAPLLLSLPTQSDSYWLSVALCGAVLPYPRFFISNESSITSPGPGGVQGSQAGEELNLNEGLITYQVQTSSGGTFAIWPSAGAGANWTLDVAAIQDSSPVHRRLSQLPLLGDTTATRAIIFSPPFFAPAIEEPMYPNYTFQETTPFVPPLPSSMEPNATLLLFPTANANATVWLTNSACALTSKLGGVITTTTTRTVYRDSNGWRRQWFVDGLSASTNYTAYVVEDGARVSGPSYLRTKSDSFPCPLVHSVPYCPEVSYPVPLPAPPGSATSYTDDNLPQSIRDVAVSSLANFTKSLRTFPCGRDWYSRLQTCSGCQAAYRKWVCSIVFPRCGEPIPEESLRSPSGPLTSQFSLNDGGNGDGQTFDLNPLPQAALAERKDGVPRSSFLPNMNVAYNELLPCMETCFIVDRSCPPLLGWKCPSVLVNANVSYGLGFIDSWDGTIEGGGHPGVAQDEFGRIWCNG
;
A
#
# COMPACT_ATOMS: atom_id res chain seq x y z
N MET A 1 -13.82 6.11 98.90
CA MET A 1 -14.29 4.72 99.14
C MET A 1 -14.95 4.22 97.87
N ARG A 2 -14.57 3.01 97.43
CA ARG A 2 -15.13 2.17 96.34
C ARG A 2 -16.28 2.74 95.50
N ALA A 3 -16.15 2.67 94.17
CA ALA A 3 -17.18 2.07 93.30
C ALA A 3 -16.63 1.81 91.88
N LEU A 4 -17.02 0.66 91.33
CA LEU A 4 -16.69 0.12 90.01
C LEU A 4 -17.13 1.06 88.88
N SER A 5 -16.36 1.10 87.78
CA SER A 5 -16.79 1.70 86.51
C SER A 5 -16.74 0.64 85.40
N ALA A 6 -17.89 0.45 84.75
CA ALA A 6 -18.09 -0.45 83.63
C ALA A 6 -17.56 0.19 82.33
N HIS A 7 -16.76 -0.56 81.57
CA HIS A 7 -16.33 -0.16 80.23
C HIS A 7 -17.44 -0.47 79.21
N LEU A 8 -18.12 0.58 78.76
CA LEU A 8 -18.97 0.56 77.56
C LEU A 8 -18.10 0.91 76.34
N LEU A 9 -17.84 -0.05 75.45
CA LEU A 9 -17.20 0.20 74.16
C LEU A 9 -18.23 0.89 73.25
N SER A 10 -18.03 2.18 72.95
CA SER A 10 -18.78 2.91 71.94
C SER A 10 -18.14 2.68 70.57
N VAL A 11 -18.83 1.94 69.69
CA VAL A 11 -18.43 1.80 68.28
C VAL A 11 -18.81 3.08 67.54
N LEU A 12 -17.81 3.91 67.26
CA LEU A 12 -17.96 5.11 66.44
C LEU A 12 -17.86 4.69 64.97
N VAL A 13 -19.00 4.53 64.30
CA VAL A 13 -19.06 4.35 62.84
C VAL A 13 -18.76 5.72 62.20
N VAL A 14 -17.51 5.93 61.81
CA VAL A 14 -17.10 7.06 60.98
C VAL A 14 -17.60 6.79 59.56
N PHE A 15 -18.71 7.41 59.18
CA PHE A 15 -19.06 7.56 57.77
C PHE A 15 -18.05 8.52 57.14
N GLY A 16 -17.05 7.98 56.45
CA GLY A 16 -16.21 8.76 55.55
C GLY A 16 -17.09 9.35 54.42
N PRO A 17 -16.80 10.58 53.95
CA PRO A 17 -17.56 11.17 52.86
C PRO A 17 -17.41 10.28 51.61
N LEU A 18 -18.54 9.86 51.04
CA LEU A 18 -18.61 9.34 49.69
C LEU A 18 -17.97 10.37 48.75
N HIS A 19 -16.78 10.08 48.24
CA HIS A 19 -16.20 10.85 47.14
C HIS A 19 -17.10 10.66 45.92
N VAL A 20 -17.99 11.62 45.68
CA VAL A 20 -18.70 11.76 44.40
C VAL A 20 -17.65 12.13 43.36
N VAL A 21 -17.20 11.13 42.58
CA VAL A 21 -16.34 11.37 41.42
C VAL A 21 -17.20 12.08 40.38
N ARG A 22 -17.03 13.40 40.24
CA ARG A 22 -17.81 14.22 39.31
C ARG A 22 -17.33 13.93 37.88
N ALA A 23 -18.25 13.55 36.99
CA ALA A 23 -17.93 13.38 35.57
C ALA A 23 -17.39 14.70 34.99
N GLN A 24 -16.27 14.63 34.25
CA GLN A 24 -15.67 15.79 33.61
C GLN A 24 -16.37 16.02 32.27
N THR A 25 -17.11 17.12 32.16
CA THR A 25 -17.74 17.54 30.91
C THR A 25 -16.83 18.52 30.17
N ILE A 26 -16.56 18.26 28.89
CA ILE A 26 -15.72 19.09 28.03
C ILE A 26 -16.55 19.57 26.85
N ASN A 27 -16.56 20.87 26.60
CA ASN A 27 -17.26 21.44 25.46
C ASN A 27 -16.39 21.26 24.19
N VAL A 28 -16.99 20.72 23.14
CA VAL A 28 -16.35 20.50 21.84
C VAL A 28 -16.66 21.68 20.91
N ALA A 29 -15.61 22.28 20.34
CA ALA A 29 -15.70 23.30 19.30
C ALA A 29 -14.98 22.78 18.04
N LEU A 30 -15.60 22.94 16.87
CA LEU A 30 -15.04 22.43 15.60
C LEU A 30 -14.00 23.41 15.01
N PRO A 31 -12.86 22.94 14.47
CA PRO A 31 -12.37 21.56 14.53
C PRO A 31 -11.83 21.22 15.94
N PHE A 32 -12.15 20.02 16.41
CA PHE A 32 -11.68 19.48 17.68
C PHE A 32 -10.79 18.27 17.44
N ARG A 33 -9.65 18.20 18.12
CA ARG A 33 -8.85 16.97 18.24
C ARG A 33 -8.14 16.97 19.59
N ARG A 34 -8.33 15.90 20.36
CA ARG A 34 -7.69 15.77 21.67
C ARG A 34 -7.50 14.31 22.05
N THR A 35 -6.31 14.03 22.58
CA THR A 35 -5.98 12.76 23.19
C THR A 35 -6.37 12.76 24.67
N PHE A 36 -6.98 11.67 25.11
CA PHE A 36 -7.43 11.42 26.47
C PHE A 36 -6.79 10.17 27.04
N SER A 37 -6.52 10.20 28.35
CA SER A 37 -6.10 9.03 29.13
C SER A 37 -7.20 8.72 30.14
N LEU A 38 -7.72 7.49 30.08
CA LEU A 38 -8.77 7.00 30.97
C LEU A 38 -8.21 5.91 31.88
N SER A 39 -8.59 5.91 33.15
CA SER A 39 -8.30 4.84 34.10
C SER A 39 -9.57 4.06 34.44
N VAL A 40 -9.42 2.81 34.87
CA VAL A 40 -10.56 1.94 35.27
C VAL A 40 -11.45 2.55 36.36
N SER A 41 -10.87 3.37 37.24
CA SER A 41 -11.57 4.02 38.36
C SER A 41 -12.11 5.42 38.03
N ALA A 42 -11.96 5.89 36.79
CA ALA A 42 -12.44 7.20 36.38
C ALA A 42 -13.97 7.23 36.23
N ALA A 43 -14.57 8.40 36.50
CA ALA A 43 -15.93 8.68 36.02
C ALA A 43 -15.96 8.71 34.48
N PRO A 44 -17.13 8.51 33.85
CA PRO A 44 -17.24 8.62 32.39
C PRO A 44 -16.78 10.01 31.92
N LEU A 45 -16.08 10.02 30.79
CA LEU A 45 -15.70 11.25 30.11
C LEU A 45 -16.86 11.70 29.24
N LEU A 46 -17.35 12.92 29.48
CA LEU A 46 -18.49 13.49 28.76
C LEU A 46 -18.02 14.63 27.86
N LEU A 47 -18.36 14.56 26.57
CA LEU A 47 -18.11 15.61 25.60
C LEU A 47 -19.44 16.23 25.19
N SER A 48 -19.62 17.52 25.50
CA SER A 48 -20.77 18.29 25.02
C SER A 48 -20.53 18.68 23.58
N LEU A 49 -21.38 18.16 22.70
CA LEU A 49 -21.29 18.31 21.25
C LEU A 49 -21.92 19.64 20.81
N PRO A 50 -21.29 20.37 19.88
CA PRO A 50 -21.81 21.66 19.43
C PRO A 50 -23.12 21.50 18.67
N THR A 51 -23.98 22.50 18.75
CA THR A 51 -25.14 22.63 17.85
C THR A 51 -24.66 23.06 16.48
N GLN A 52 -25.05 22.31 15.43
CA GLN A 52 -24.70 22.63 14.05
C GLN A 52 -25.93 22.43 13.15
N SER A 53 -26.08 23.28 12.13
CA SER A 53 -27.11 23.13 11.10
C SER A 53 -26.80 21.95 10.17
N ASP A 54 -25.52 21.78 9.84
CA ASP A 54 -25.02 20.72 8.97
C ASP A 54 -24.41 19.59 9.79
N SER A 55 -24.40 18.38 9.23
CA SER A 55 -23.75 17.24 9.85
C SER A 55 -22.23 17.42 9.91
N TYR A 56 -21.60 16.86 10.94
CA TYR A 56 -20.14 16.82 11.07
C TYR A 56 -19.68 15.42 11.51
N TRP A 57 -18.40 15.12 11.32
CA TRP A 57 -17.82 13.82 11.67
C TRP A 57 -17.31 13.82 13.11
N LEU A 58 -17.68 12.80 13.88
CA LEU A 58 -17.03 12.40 15.12
C LEU A 58 -16.22 11.13 14.87
N SER A 59 -14.97 11.10 15.31
CA SER A 59 -14.12 9.94 15.16
C SER A 59 -13.26 9.69 16.39
N VAL A 60 -13.07 8.42 16.74
CA VAL A 60 -12.28 8.00 17.90
C VAL A 60 -11.30 6.92 17.47
N ALA A 61 -10.02 7.11 17.80
CA ALA A 61 -8.97 6.11 17.61
C ALA A 61 -8.46 5.64 18.98
N LEU A 62 -8.56 4.35 19.26
CA LEU A 62 -8.04 3.75 20.49
C LEU A 62 -6.55 3.47 20.33
N CYS A 63 -5.69 4.01 21.20
CA CYS A 63 -4.24 3.92 21.04
C CYS A 63 -3.59 2.75 21.80
N GLY A 64 -4.38 1.85 22.41
CA GLY A 64 -3.83 0.73 23.18
C GLY A 64 -4.77 -0.49 23.24
N ALA A 65 -4.19 -1.69 23.13
CA ALA A 65 -4.90 -2.97 23.11
C ALA A 65 -5.19 -3.52 24.51
N VAL A 66 -5.75 -2.70 25.41
CA VAL A 66 -6.05 -3.14 26.78
C VAL A 66 -7.52 -3.55 26.88
N LEU A 67 -7.76 -4.84 27.11
CA LEU A 67 -9.09 -5.39 27.31
C LEU A 67 -9.51 -5.32 28.79
N PRO A 68 -10.80 -5.15 29.09
CA PRO A 68 -11.88 -4.83 28.14
C PRO A 68 -11.78 -3.39 27.61
N TYR A 69 -12.22 -3.15 26.37
CA TYR A 69 -12.20 -1.80 25.77
C TYR A 69 -13.25 -0.88 26.39
N PRO A 70 -13.04 0.45 26.41
CA PRO A 70 -14.08 1.42 26.79
C PRO A 70 -15.31 1.28 25.89
N ARG A 71 -16.47 1.65 26.42
CA ARG A 71 -17.73 1.70 25.68
C ARG A 71 -18.08 3.14 25.33
N PHE A 72 -18.66 3.34 24.16
CA PHE A 72 -18.87 4.64 23.56
C PHE A 72 -20.35 4.85 23.30
N PHE A 73 -20.90 5.96 23.78
CA PHE A 73 -22.33 6.27 23.64
C PHE A 73 -22.54 7.68 23.14
N ILE A 74 -23.55 7.86 22.30
CA ILE A 74 -23.92 9.17 21.77
C ILE A 74 -25.41 9.44 21.96
N SER A 75 -25.75 10.71 22.17
CA SER A 75 -27.10 11.23 22.07
C SER A 75 -27.11 12.57 21.35
N ASN A 76 -28.11 12.76 20.48
CA ASN A 76 -28.37 13.99 19.74
C ASN A 76 -29.44 14.87 20.40
N GLU A 77 -29.94 14.47 21.57
CA GLU A 77 -30.93 15.24 22.34
C GLU A 77 -30.25 16.03 23.48
N SER A 78 -30.63 17.31 23.64
CA SER A 78 -30.13 18.14 24.74
C SER A 78 -30.62 17.73 26.13
N SER A 79 -31.71 16.95 26.18
CA SER A 79 -32.28 16.35 27.40
C SER A 79 -31.37 15.26 27.99
N ILE A 80 -30.50 14.67 27.17
CA ILE A 80 -29.63 13.56 27.54
C ILE A 80 -28.20 14.09 27.73
N THR A 81 -27.81 14.23 29.00
CA THR A 81 -26.52 14.78 29.43
C THR A 81 -25.50 13.71 29.81
N SER A 82 -25.93 12.45 29.94
CA SER A 82 -25.07 11.31 30.30
C SER A 82 -25.54 10.03 29.59
N PRO A 83 -25.40 9.92 28.25
CA PRO A 83 -25.75 8.69 27.54
C PRO A 83 -24.82 7.56 27.98
N GLY A 84 -25.34 6.34 28.16
CA GLY A 84 -24.53 5.26 28.67
C GLY A 84 -25.23 3.90 28.71
N PRO A 85 -24.62 2.90 29.38
CA PRO A 85 -25.17 1.56 29.47
C PRO A 85 -26.43 1.53 30.34
N GLY A 86 -27.41 0.71 29.92
CA GLY A 86 -28.63 0.49 30.69
C GLY A 86 -28.36 -0.16 32.05
N GLY A 87 -29.13 0.24 33.07
CA GLY A 87 -29.02 -0.34 34.42
C GLY A 87 -27.91 0.24 35.30
N VAL A 88 -27.16 1.24 34.83
CA VAL A 88 -26.14 1.96 35.62
C VAL A 88 -26.70 3.27 36.16
N GLN A 89 -26.49 3.54 37.46
CA GLN A 89 -26.98 4.76 38.10
C GLN A 89 -26.32 6.01 37.47
N GLY A 90 -27.14 6.98 37.03
CA GLY A 90 -26.67 8.21 36.36
C GLY A 90 -26.44 8.07 34.85
N SER A 91 -26.74 6.92 34.27
CA SER A 91 -26.76 6.67 32.82
C SER A 91 -28.16 6.91 32.24
N GLN A 92 -28.23 7.56 31.10
CA GLN A 92 -29.44 7.78 30.30
C GLN A 92 -29.36 6.96 29.00
N ALA A 93 -30.51 6.72 28.36
CA ALA A 93 -30.54 6.01 27.09
C ALA A 93 -29.73 6.77 26.02
N GLY A 94 -28.89 6.05 25.28
CA GLY A 94 -28.10 6.57 24.16
C GLY A 94 -27.76 5.46 23.19
N GLU A 95 -27.32 5.83 21.99
CA GLU A 95 -26.86 4.89 20.97
C GLU A 95 -25.43 4.44 21.30
N GLU A 96 -25.19 3.12 21.37
CA GLU A 96 -23.86 2.56 21.56
C GLU A 96 -23.12 2.46 20.23
N LEU A 97 -21.90 3.03 20.19
CA LEU A 97 -21.03 2.98 19.02
C LEU A 97 -20.03 1.83 19.16
N ASN A 98 -20.04 0.94 18.17
CA ASN A 98 -19.15 -0.22 18.13
C ASN A 98 -17.77 0.14 17.62
N LEU A 99 -16.75 -0.34 18.32
CA LEU A 99 -15.34 -0.21 17.92
C LEU A 99 -15.04 -1.17 16.76
N ASN A 100 -14.63 -0.64 15.61
CA ASN A 100 -14.17 -1.42 14.47
C ASN A 100 -12.64 -1.43 14.41
N GLU A 101 -12.03 -2.51 14.90
CA GLU A 101 -10.56 -2.69 15.01
C GLU A 101 -9.83 -1.44 15.54
N GLY A 102 -10.33 -0.87 16.64
CA GLY A 102 -9.73 0.31 17.27
C GLY A 102 -10.21 1.67 16.75
N LEU A 103 -11.14 1.70 15.79
CA LEU A 103 -11.67 2.93 15.20
C LEU A 103 -13.18 3.04 15.34
N ILE A 104 -13.67 4.25 15.65
CA ILE A 104 -15.07 4.65 15.52
C ILE A 104 -15.13 5.86 14.61
N THR A 105 -16.05 5.84 13.66
CA THR A 105 -16.41 7.00 12.82
C THR A 105 -17.92 7.09 12.79
N TYR A 106 -18.46 8.26 13.12
CA TYR A 106 -19.89 8.50 13.19
C TYR A 106 -20.22 9.89 12.66
N GLN A 107 -21.26 10.00 11.84
CA GLN A 107 -21.74 11.27 11.33
C GLN A 107 -22.80 11.82 12.30
N VAL A 108 -22.47 12.92 12.96
CA VAL A 108 -23.30 13.54 13.98
C VAL A 108 -24.17 14.62 13.35
N GLN A 109 -25.43 14.67 13.76
CA GLN A 109 -26.35 15.77 13.47
C GLN A 109 -27.05 16.18 14.77
N THR A 110 -26.68 17.34 15.32
CA THR A 110 -27.14 17.87 16.61
C THR A 110 -27.85 19.20 16.41
N SER A 111 -29.13 19.16 16.06
CA SER A 111 -29.95 20.37 15.90
C SER A 111 -30.28 21.05 17.22
N SER A 112 -30.41 20.29 18.32
CA SER A 112 -30.67 20.79 19.67
C SER A 112 -29.46 20.72 20.62
N GLY A 113 -28.32 20.20 20.16
CA GLY A 113 -27.16 19.89 21.00
C GLY A 113 -27.16 18.42 21.41
N GLY A 114 -25.99 17.88 21.74
CA GLY A 114 -25.84 16.46 22.05
C GLY A 114 -24.70 16.18 23.01
N THR A 115 -24.60 14.93 23.44
CA THR A 115 -23.54 14.47 24.34
C THR A 115 -22.92 13.20 23.79
N PHE A 116 -21.59 13.14 23.80
CA PHE A 116 -20.82 11.92 23.56
C PHE A 116 -20.15 11.48 24.86
N ALA A 117 -20.35 10.23 25.25
CA ALA A 117 -19.84 9.69 26.50
C ALA A 117 -18.91 8.51 26.26
N ILE A 118 -17.78 8.50 26.97
CA ILE A 118 -16.83 7.39 26.98
C ILE A 118 -16.83 6.79 28.38
N TRP A 119 -17.31 5.56 28.46
CA TRP A 119 -17.42 4.81 29.71
C TRP A 119 -16.23 3.85 29.85
N PRO A 120 -15.44 3.94 30.93
CA PRO A 120 -14.40 2.96 31.20
C PRO A 120 -15.02 1.59 31.49
N SER A 121 -14.35 0.52 31.05
CA SER A 121 -14.81 -0.85 31.28
C SER A 121 -14.05 -1.49 32.44
N ALA A 122 -14.76 -2.12 33.37
CA ALA A 122 -14.13 -2.71 34.55
C ALA A 122 -13.25 -3.93 34.19
N GLY A 123 -11.95 -3.84 34.48
CA GLY A 123 -10.95 -4.91 34.34
C GLY A 123 -9.69 -4.55 35.15
N ALA A 124 -8.87 -5.52 35.55
CA ALA A 124 -7.74 -5.25 36.44
C ALA A 124 -6.67 -4.35 35.78
N GLY A 125 -6.52 -3.11 36.26
CA GLY A 125 -5.34 -2.26 36.02
C GLY A 125 -5.21 -1.58 34.64
N ALA A 126 -6.28 -1.47 33.86
CA ALA A 126 -6.23 -0.92 32.51
C ALA A 126 -6.24 0.63 32.47
N ASN A 127 -5.22 1.22 31.83
CA ASN A 127 -5.26 2.62 31.39
C ASN A 127 -5.39 2.64 29.87
N TRP A 128 -6.38 3.36 29.34
CA TRP A 128 -6.59 3.53 27.91
C TRP A 128 -6.17 4.92 27.47
N THR A 129 -5.43 4.99 26.37
CA THR A 129 -5.19 6.23 25.66
C THR A 129 -6.02 6.20 24.38
N LEU A 130 -6.76 7.27 24.10
CA LEU A 130 -7.59 7.39 22.90
C LEU A 130 -7.52 8.81 22.35
N ASP A 131 -7.57 8.94 21.03
CA ASP A 131 -7.62 10.23 20.34
C ASP A 131 -9.04 10.45 19.80
N VAL A 132 -9.64 11.59 20.15
CA VAL A 132 -11.01 11.94 19.73
C VAL A 132 -10.93 13.18 18.89
N ALA A 133 -11.60 13.15 17.74
CA ALA A 133 -11.67 14.28 16.85
C ALA A 133 -13.09 14.51 16.34
N ALA A 134 -13.45 15.79 16.19
CA ALA A 134 -14.68 16.21 15.55
C ALA A 134 -14.39 17.30 14.51
N ILE A 135 -14.90 17.14 13.29
CA ILE A 135 -14.63 18.06 12.18
C ILE A 135 -15.82 18.19 11.24
N GLN A 136 -16.07 19.41 10.75
CA GLN A 136 -17.00 19.68 9.66
C GLN A 136 -16.21 19.72 8.35
N ASP A 137 -16.01 18.54 7.76
CA ASP A 137 -15.32 18.34 6.49
C ASP A 137 -16.00 17.18 5.74
N SER A 138 -15.61 16.97 4.50
CA SER A 138 -15.96 15.83 3.65
C SER A 138 -15.68 14.46 4.27
N SER A 139 -14.77 14.37 5.26
CA SER A 139 -14.35 13.09 5.84
C SER A 139 -13.88 13.19 7.30
N PRO A 140 -13.99 12.11 8.09
CA PRO A 140 -13.50 12.08 9.47
C PRO A 140 -11.96 12.17 9.53
N VAL A 141 -11.46 12.70 10.65
CA VAL A 141 -10.01 12.82 10.93
C VAL A 141 -9.36 11.43 11.02
N HIS A 142 -9.90 10.56 11.89
CA HIS A 142 -9.46 9.17 11.97
C HIS A 142 -10.22 8.35 10.94
N ARG A 143 -9.50 7.71 10.03
CA ARG A 143 -10.11 6.84 9.00
C ARG A 143 -9.10 5.86 8.43
N ARG A 144 -9.65 4.78 7.86
CA ARG A 144 -8.93 3.91 6.95
C ARG A 144 -8.86 4.52 5.56
N LEU A 145 -7.66 4.57 5.00
CA LEU A 145 -7.47 4.89 3.59
C LEU A 145 -7.94 3.70 2.75
N SER A 146 -8.60 3.99 1.63
CA SER A 146 -9.12 2.98 0.70
C SER A 146 -8.03 2.31 -0.13
N GLN A 147 -6.88 2.97 -0.29
CA GLN A 147 -5.76 2.49 -1.08
C GLN A 147 -4.66 1.95 -0.16
N LEU A 148 -4.09 0.81 -0.58
CA LEU A 148 -2.99 0.17 0.12
C LEU A 148 -1.66 0.84 -0.23
N PRO A 149 -0.64 0.73 0.65
CA PRO A 149 0.74 0.97 0.26
C PRO A 149 1.09 0.04 -0.91
N LEU A 150 1.91 0.53 -1.83
CA LEU A 150 2.33 -0.25 -2.98
C LEU A 150 3.75 -0.79 -2.73
N LEU A 151 3.92 -2.10 -2.84
CA LEU A 151 5.24 -2.72 -2.83
C LEU A 151 5.91 -2.52 -4.19
N GLY A 152 7.11 -1.93 -4.21
CA GLY A 152 7.96 -1.94 -5.39
C GLY A 152 8.54 -3.32 -5.61
N ASP A 153 9.51 -3.66 -4.76
CA ASP A 153 10.12 -4.99 -4.67
C ASP A 153 11.04 -5.08 -3.44
N THR A 154 11.63 -6.25 -3.22
CA THR A 154 12.52 -6.59 -2.11
C THR A 154 13.87 -7.14 -2.57
N THR A 155 14.86 -7.15 -1.68
CA THR A 155 16.03 -8.04 -1.74
C THR A 155 16.05 -8.93 -0.49
N ALA A 156 17.17 -9.56 -0.18
CA ALA A 156 17.38 -10.24 1.10
C ALA A 156 17.15 -9.32 2.31
N THR A 157 17.63 -8.09 2.26
CA THR A 157 17.67 -7.21 3.44
C THR A 157 17.06 -5.83 3.22
N ARG A 158 16.47 -5.58 2.04
CA ARG A 158 15.98 -4.26 1.64
C ARG A 158 14.62 -4.35 0.97
N ALA A 159 13.88 -3.24 1.00
CA ALA A 159 12.60 -3.11 0.31
C ALA A 159 12.36 -1.68 -0.18
N ILE A 160 11.58 -1.54 -1.25
CA ILE A 160 11.00 -0.27 -1.67
C ILE A 160 9.49 -0.35 -1.49
N ILE A 161 8.94 0.60 -0.74
CA ILE A 161 7.51 0.69 -0.47
C ILE A 161 7.05 2.10 -0.82
N PHE A 162 5.87 2.24 -1.39
CA PHE A 162 5.27 3.51 -1.73
C PHE A 162 3.99 3.76 -0.94
N SER A 163 3.71 5.05 -0.68
CA SER A 163 2.41 5.46 -0.18
C SER A 163 1.32 5.17 -1.21
N PRO A 164 0.04 5.19 -0.79
CA PRO A 164 -1.05 5.52 -1.69
C PRO A 164 -0.73 6.79 -2.52
N PRO A 165 -1.23 6.88 -3.76
CA PRO A 165 -1.09 8.09 -4.58
C PRO A 165 -1.83 9.24 -3.91
N PHE A 166 -1.14 10.35 -3.67
CA PHE A 166 -1.75 11.54 -3.06
C PHE A 166 -2.06 12.64 -4.08
N PHE A 167 -1.45 12.59 -5.27
CA PHE A 167 -1.74 13.52 -6.36
C PHE A 167 -1.47 12.85 -7.71
N ALA A 168 -2.42 12.89 -8.64
CA ALA A 168 -2.23 12.41 -10.00
C ALA A 168 -2.48 13.59 -10.96
N PRO A 169 -1.45 14.11 -11.65
CA PRO A 169 -1.64 15.17 -12.61
C PRO A 169 -2.47 14.65 -13.78
N ALA A 170 -3.36 15.50 -14.31
CA ALA A 170 -4.04 15.19 -15.56
C ALA A 170 -2.99 15.10 -16.68
N ILE A 171 -3.08 14.05 -17.50
CA ILE A 171 -2.25 13.93 -18.70
C ILE A 171 -2.89 14.82 -19.75
N GLU A 172 -2.26 15.95 -20.05
CA GLU A 172 -2.71 16.82 -21.13
C GLU A 172 -2.38 16.19 -22.48
N GLU A 173 -3.41 15.96 -23.29
CA GLU A 173 -3.22 15.41 -24.63
C GLU A 173 -2.63 16.47 -25.57
N PRO A 174 -1.60 16.13 -26.36
CA PRO A 174 -0.99 17.10 -27.27
C PRO A 174 -1.97 17.51 -28.38
N MET A 175 -2.06 18.81 -28.68
CA MET A 175 -2.97 19.36 -29.69
C MET A 175 -2.24 19.85 -30.95
N TYR A 176 -2.80 19.56 -32.12
CA TYR A 176 -2.31 20.06 -33.41
C TYR A 176 -2.61 21.57 -33.55
N PRO A 177 -1.76 22.39 -34.23
CA PRO A 177 -0.48 22.04 -34.87
C PRO A 177 0.74 22.10 -33.95
N ASN A 178 0.62 22.71 -32.77
CA ASN A 178 1.73 22.94 -31.86
C ASN A 178 1.68 21.95 -30.69
N TYR A 179 2.02 20.69 -30.97
CA TYR A 179 2.06 19.63 -29.98
C TYR A 179 3.47 19.44 -29.43
N THR A 180 3.56 19.24 -28.12
CA THR A 180 4.77 18.80 -27.44
C THR A 180 4.53 17.43 -26.83
N PHE A 181 5.56 16.61 -26.85
CA PHE A 181 5.58 15.33 -26.14
C PHE A 181 6.27 15.53 -24.80
N GLN A 182 6.01 14.63 -23.85
CA GLN A 182 6.78 14.62 -22.61
C GLN A 182 8.26 14.49 -22.94
N GLU A 183 9.09 15.33 -22.33
CA GLU A 183 10.52 15.31 -22.58
C GLU A 183 11.17 14.00 -22.09
N THR A 184 12.31 13.67 -22.70
CA THR A 184 13.06 12.41 -22.49
C THR A 184 13.94 12.45 -21.25
N THR A 185 14.12 13.65 -20.71
CA THR A 185 14.78 13.97 -19.45
C THR A 185 13.74 14.70 -18.61
N PRO A 186 13.61 14.32 -17.33
CA PRO A 186 12.32 14.09 -16.73
C PRO A 186 11.49 15.37 -16.66
N PHE A 187 10.39 15.40 -17.42
CA PHE A 187 9.28 16.24 -17.05
C PHE A 187 8.67 15.65 -15.78
N VAL A 188 9.14 16.14 -14.64
CA VAL A 188 8.52 15.90 -13.35
C VAL A 188 7.45 16.99 -13.21
N PRO A 189 6.15 16.65 -13.31
CA PRO A 189 5.10 17.67 -13.19
C PRO A 189 5.25 18.40 -11.85
N PRO A 190 5.08 19.73 -11.78
CA PRO A 190 5.28 20.45 -10.53
C PRO A 190 4.34 19.89 -9.44
N LEU A 191 4.89 19.55 -8.28
CA LEU A 191 4.11 19.12 -7.13
C LEU A 191 3.80 20.34 -6.25
N PRO A 192 2.53 20.69 -6.01
CA PRO A 192 2.20 21.72 -5.04
C PRO A 192 2.57 21.24 -3.63
N SER A 193 3.31 22.05 -2.86
CA SER A 193 3.78 21.68 -1.52
C SER A 193 2.64 21.37 -0.54
N SER A 194 1.44 21.92 -0.75
CA SER A 194 0.24 21.63 0.05
C SER A 194 -0.34 20.23 -0.20
N MET A 195 0.06 19.56 -1.29
CA MET A 195 -0.45 18.25 -1.69
C MET A 195 0.38 17.10 -1.14
N GLU A 196 1.54 17.37 -0.54
CA GLU A 196 2.39 16.34 0.03
C GLU A 196 1.95 16.00 1.47
N PRO A 197 1.38 14.81 1.73
CA PRO A 197 0.93 14.44 3.06
C PRO A 197 2.12 14.13 3.97
N ASN A 198 1.95 14.37 5.27
CA ASN A 198 2.92 13.90 6.26
C ASN A 198 2.71 12.40 6.50
N ALA A 199 3.35 11.59 5.65
CA ALA A 199 3.23 10.14 5.67
C ALA A 199 4.41 9.46 6.38
N THR A 200 4.10 8.55 7.30
CA THR A 200 5.06 7.69 7.99
C THR A 200 4.81 6.23 7.64
N LEU A 201 5.86 5.52 7.23
CA LEU A 201 5.83 4.08 7.05
C LEU A 201 6.06 3.37 8.38
N LEU A 202 5.18 2.43 8.71
CA LEU A 202 5.35 1.47 9.80
C LEU A 202 5.57 0.10 9.18
N LEU A 203 6.71 -0.53 9.49
CA LEU A 203 7.06 -1.86 8.98
C LEU A 203 7.50 -2.76 10.13
N PHE A 204 7.03 -4.00 10.14
CA PHE A 204 7.37 -4.98 11.17
C PHE A 204 7.18 -6.41 10.66
N PRO A 205 7.87 -7.40 11.26
CA PRO A 205 7.64 -8.81 10.94
C PRO A 205 6.17 -9.18 11.12
N THR A 206 5.58 -9.90 10.17
CA THR A 206 4.14 -10.24 10.16
C THR A 206 3.71 -11.02 11.40
N ALA A 207 4.59 -11.84 11.99
CA ALA A 207 4.31 -12.52 13.25
C ALA A 207 3.94 -11.54 14.39
N ASN A 208 4.53 -10.34 14.40
CA ASN A 208 4.24 -9.30 15.38
C ASN A 208 2.96 -8.53 15.03
N ALA A 209 2.61 -8.45 13.74
CA ALA A 209 1.32 -7.92 13.27
C ALA A 209 0.14 -8.65 13.89
N ASN A 210 0.26 -9.98 13.95
CA ASN A 210 -0.81 -10.85 14.44
C ASN A 210 -1.18 -10.57 15.91
N ALA A 211 -0.24 -10.03 16.71
CA ALA A 211 -0.50 -9.61 18.09
C ALA A 211 -1.30 -8.30 18.22
N THR A 212 -1.47 -7.54 17.13
CA THR A 212 -2.15 -6.23 17.09
C THR A 212 -3.37 -6.18 16.15
N VAL A 213 -3.81 -7.34 15.63
CA VAL A 213 -4.93 -7.50 14.67
C VAL A 213 -6.19 -6.74 15.10
N TRP A 214 -6.41 -6.59 16.41
CA TRP A 214 -7.60 -5.96 16.96
C TRP A 214 -7.60 -4.42 16.91
N LEU A 215 -6.50 -3.76 16.52
CA LEU A 215 -6.38 -2.30 16.47
C LEU A 215 -5.81 -1.77 15.14
N THR A 216 -5.89 -2.54 14.05
CA THR A 216 -5.23 -2.16 12.79
C THR A 216 -5.85 -0.92 12.12
N ASN A 217 -7.07 -0.51 12.51
CA ASN A 217 -7.69 0.72 12.04
C ASN A 217 -7.25 1.97 12.82
N SER A 218 -6.50 1.82 13.91
CA SER A 218 -6.05 2.94 14.75
C SER A 218 -4.59 3.29 14.48
N ALA A 219 -4.37 4.44 13.84
CA ALA A 219 -3.04 4.98 13.59
C ALA A 219 -2.20 5.07 14.88
N CYS A 220 -2.78 5.62 15.96
CA CYS A 220 -2.05 5.79 17.21
C CYS A 220 -1.77 4.46 17.92
N ALA A 221 -2.60 3.42 17.77
CA ALA A 221 -2.28 2.09 18.29
C ALA A 221 -1.09 1.47 17.57
N LEU A 222 -1.08 1.55 16.23
CA LEU A 222 0.03 1.04 15.44
C LEU A 222 1.33 1.77 15.79
N THR A 223 1.29 3.10 15.95
CA THR A 223 2.46 3.87 16.37
C THR A 223 2.94 3.53 17.79
N SER A 224 2.02 3.41 18.75
CA SER A 224 2.38 3.24 20.17
C SER A 224 2.80 1.81 20.55
N LYS A 225 2.17 0.78 19.96
CA LYS A 225 2.40 -0.62 20.32
C LYS A 225 3.49 -1.28 19.48
N LEU A 226 3.61 -0.89 18.21
CA LEU A 226 4.53 -1.56 17.30
C LEU A 226 5.85 -0.82 17.14
N GLY A 227 5.98 0.40 17.70
CA GLY A 227 7.24 1.14 17.86
C GLY A 227 8.20 0.92 16.71
N GLY A 228 7.69 1.16 15.49
CA GLY A 228 8.07 0.49 14.23
C GLY A 228 9.52 0.04 14.15
N VAL A 229 9.74 -1.18 13.64
CA VAL A 229 11.08 -1.62 13.28
C VAL A 229 11.51 -0.83 12.04
N ILE A 230 11.94 0.42 12.25
CA ILE A 230 12.52 1.30 11.26
C ILE A 230 14.03 1.26 11.51
N THR A 231 14.69 0.26 10.94
CA THR A 231 16.14 0.04 11.09
C THR A 231 16.95 1.12 10.39
N THR A 232 16.54 1.54 9.19
CA THR A 232 17.01 2.74 8.48
C THR A 232 16.09 2.98 7.27
N THR A 233 15.57 4.21 7.11
CA THR A 233 14.73 4.55 5.95
C THR A 233 15.19 5.83 5.28
N THR A 234 15.31 5.79 3.95
CA THR A 234 15.48 6.98 3.12
C THR A 234 14.17 7.26 2.42
N THR A 235 13.62 8.46 2.61
CA THR A 235 12.33 8.84 2.03
C THR A 235 12.52 9.86 0.91
N ARG A 236 11.83 9.65 -0.21
CA ARG A 236 11.81 10.57 -1.36
C ARG A 236 10.40 10.71 -1.90
N THR A 237 10.11 11.85 -2.50
CA THR A 237 8.85 12.07 -3.22
C THR A 237 9.09 11.83 -4.69
N VAL A 238 8.30 10.92 -5.28
CA VAL A 238 8.53 10.45 -6.66
C VAL A 238 7.23 10.45 -7.45
N TYR A 239 7.36 10.73 -8.74
CA TYR A 239 6.29 10.60 -9.72
C TYR A 239 6.37 9.23 -10.40
N ARG A 240 5.29 8.45 -10.38
CA ARG A 240 5.21 7.09 -10.99
C ARG A 240 4.29 7.04 -12.20
N ASP A 241 4.44 8.01 -13.11
CA ASP A 241 3.64 8.14 -14.33
C ASP A 241 2.12 8.12 -14.05
N SER A 242 1.35 7.25 -14.71
CA SER A 242 -0.09 7.09 -14.48
C SER A 242 -0.46 6.72 -13.04
N ASN A 243 0.50 6.26 -12.23
CA ASN A 243 0.29 5.93 -10.82
C ASN A 243 0.43 7.14 -9.88
N GLY A 244 0.68 8.33 -10.44
CA GLY A 244 0.73 9.59 -9.72
C GLY A 244 1.95 9.78 -8.80
N TRP A 245 1.90 10.86 -8.04
CA TRP A 245 2.82 11.24 -6.99
C TRP A 245 2.63 10.40 -5.74
N ARG A 246 3.76 9.91 -5.22
CA ARG A 246 3.84 9.02 -4.06
C ARG A 246 5.06 9.35 -3.22
N ARG A 247 4.96 9.02 -1.93
CA ARG A 247 6.13 8.94 -1.05
C ARG A 247 6.75 7.57 -1.26
N GLN A 248 8.05 7.53 -1.51
CA GLN A 248 8.84 6.32 -1.64
C GLN A 248 9.70 6.17 -0.38
N TRP A 249 9.65 5.02 0.25
CA TRP A 249 10.55 4.60 1.31
C TRP A 249 11.48 3.51 0.80
N PHE A 250 12.77 3.78 0.87
CA PHE A 250 13.81 2.74 0.77
C PHE A 250 14.15 2.28 2.18
N VAL A 251 13.92 1.00 2.46
CA VAL A 251 14.13 0.39 3.79
C VAL A 251 15.35 -0.52 3.72
N ASP A 252 16.28 -0.39 4.66
CA ASP A 252 17.44 -1.26 4.82
C ASP A 252 17.48 -1.91 6.22
N GLY A 253 18.22 -3.01 6.35
CA GLY A 253 18.36 -3.77 7.61
C GLY A 253 17.23 -4.77 7.88
N LEU A 254 16.51 -5.22 6.85
CA LEU A 254 15.56 -6.32 6.97
C LEU A 254 16.29 -7.67 7.05
N SER A 255 15.60 -8.69 7.55
CA SER A 255 16.09 -10.07 7.60
C SER A 255 15.67 -10.82 6.34
N ALA A 256 16.55 -11.65 5.80
CA ALA A 256 16.26 -12.51 4.64
C ALA A 256 15.10 -13.49 4.91
N SER A 257 14.42 -13.91 3.84
CA SER A 257 13.35 -14.92 3.88
C SER A 257 12.25 -14.65 4.92
N THR A 258 11.95 -13.38 5.21
CA THR A 258 11.06 -12.96 6.30
C THR A 258 9.84 -12.22 5.75
N ASN A 259 8.67 -12.55 6.29
CA ASN A 259 7.42 -11.85 5.96
C ASN A 259 7.29 -10.60 6.84
N TYR A 260 7.02 -9.47 6.21
CA TYR A 260 6.74 -8.20 6.86
C TYR A 260 5.35 -7.68 6.48
N THR A 261 4.78 -6.87 7.37
CA THR A 261 3.55 -6.12 7.12
C THR A 261 3.85 -4.63 7.22
N ALA A 262 3.42 -3.88 6.21
CA ALA A 262 3.59 -2.45 6.08
C ALA A 262 2.26 -1.73 6.24
N TYR A 263 2.28 -0.63 7.00
CA TYR A 263 1.18 0.33 7.11
C TYR A 263 1.73 1.73 6.84
N VAL A 264 0.91 2.57 6.22
CA VAL A 264 1.22 3.99 6.04
C VAL A 264 0.27 4.79 6.91
N VAL A 265 0.83 5.64 7.76
CA VAL A 265 0.07 6.59 8.57
C VAL A 265 0.23 7.99 7.98
N GLU A 266 -0.87 8.62 7.60
CA GLU A 266 -0.92 10.00 7.10
C GLU A 266 -1.47 10.94 8.18
N ASP A 267 -0.80 12.07 8.35
CA ASP A 267 -1.18 13.17 9.27
C ASP A 267 -1.39 12.70 10.73
N GLY A 268 -0.75 11.59 11.10
CA GLY A 268 -0.83 10.97 12.43
C GLY A 268 -2.23 10.48 12.82
N ALA A 269 -3.15 10.30 11.89
CA ALA A 269 -4.55 9.93 12.19
C ALA A 269 -5.15 8.93 11.20
N ARG A 270 -4.72 9.00 9.94
CA ARG A 270 -5.25 8.20 8.84
C ARG A 270 -4.31 7.03 8.63
N VAL A 271 -4.86 5.83 8.49
CA VAL A 271 -4.04 4.61 8.34
C VAL A 271 -4.46 3.88 7.08
N SER A 272 -3.48 3.40 6.32
CA SER A 272 -3.74 2.48 5.20
C SER A 272 -4.19 1.10 5.68
N GLY A 273 -4.70 0.29 4.76
CA GLY A 273 -4.73 -1.15 4.99
C GLY A 273 -3.33 -1.76 5.05
N PRO A 274 -3.20 -3.02 5.51
CA PRO A 274 -1.94 -3.74 5.51
C PRO A 274 -1.46 -4.00 4.06
N SER A 275 -0.18 -3.79 3.81
CA SER A 275 0.52 -4.34 2.65
C SER A 275 1.50 -5.40 3.12
N TYR A 276 1.45 -6.58 2.52
CA TYR A 276 2.39 -7.64 2.83
C TYR A 276 3.63 -7.54 1.93
N LEU A 277 4.75 -8.08 2.40
CA LEU A 277 5.94 -8.27 1.58
C LEU A 277 6.78 -9.41 2.15
N ARG A 278 7.53 -10.07 1.27
CA ARG A 278 8.52 -11.08 1.66
C ARG A 278 9.89 -10.67 1.15
N THR A 279 10.87 -10.64 2.05
CA THR A 279 12.27 -10.47 1.66
C THR A 279 12.77 -11.76 1.00
N LYS A 280 13.69 -11.59 0.05
CA LYS A 280 14.24 -12.69 -0.74
C LYS A 280 15.21 -13.55 0.07
N SER A 281 15.64 -14.65 -0.51
CA SER A 281 16.70 -15.49 0.05
C SER A 281 18.00 -14.71 0.28
N ASP A 282 18.80 -15.13 1.26
CA ASP A 282 20.07 -14.47 1.63
C ASP A 282 21.10 -14.47 0.48
N SER A 283 21.00 -15.45 -0.42
CA SER A 283 21.81 -15.58 -1.62
C SER A 283 21.34 -14.72 -2.80
N PHE A 284 20.28 -13.92 -2.65
CA PHE A 284 19.75 -13.13 -3.76
C PHE A 284 20.73 -12.02 -4.19
N PRO A 285 21.24 -12.02 -5.43
CA PRO A 285 22.44 -11.25 -5.77
C PRO A 285 22.17 -9.84 -6.30
N CYS A 286 20.95 -9.53 -6.74
CA CYS A 286 20.68 -8.30 -7.47
C CYS A 286 20.35 -7.10 -6.54
N PRO A 287 20.98 -5.93 -6.72
CA PRO A 287 20.65 -4.72 -5.98
C PRO A 287 19.39 -4.04 -6.52
N LEU A 288 18.73 -3.23 -5.68
CA LEU A 288 17.56 -2.43 -6.08
C LEU A 288 17.98 -1.23 -6.93
N VAL A 289 17.23 -0.99 -8.01
CA VAL A 289 17.29 0.24 -8.80
C VAL A 289 15.99 1.00 -8.58
N HIS A 290 16.07 2.30 -8.27
CA HIS A 290 14.89 3.12 -8.03
C HIS A 290 15.14 4.61 -8.27
N SER A 291 14.06 5.40 -8.26
CA SER A 291 14.15 6.85 -8.43
C SER A 291 14.87 7.22 -9.74
N VAL A 292 14.52 6.53 -10.83
CA VAL A 292 15.05 6.76 -12.18
C VAL A 292 14.05 7.62 -12.95
N PRO A 293 14.30 8.92 -13.14
CA PRO A 293 13.26 9.85 -13.58
C PRO A 293 12.71 9.61 -14.99
N TYR A 294 13.51 9.06 -15.90
CA TYR A 294 13.09 8.69 -17.26
C TYR A 294 12.40 7.31 -17.33
N CYS A 295 12.51 6.51 -16.27
CA CYS A 295 11.87 5.20 -16.11
C CYS A 295 11.19 5.11 -14.73
N PRO A 296 10.12 5.88 -14.49
CA PRO A 296 9.54 6.08 -13.17
C PRO A 296 8.89 4.83 -12.55
N GLU A 297 8.58 3.82 -13.37
CA GLU A 297 8.08 2.53 -12.87
C GLU A 297 9.20 1.62 -12.33
N VAL A 298 10.48 1.90 -12.62
CA VAL A 298 11.63 1.09 -12.16
C VAL A 298 11.85 1.31 -10.66
N SER A 299 11.55 0.26 -9.90
CA SER A 299 11.67 0.21 -8.44
C SER A 299 11.85 -1.23 -7.95
N TYR A 300 12.74 -1.97 -8.61
CA TYR A 300 12.93 -3.40 -8.45
C TYR A 300 14.41 -3.80 -8.63
N PRO A 301 14.81 -5.05 -8.30
CA PRO A 301 16.19 -5.48 -8.44
C PRO A 301 16.57 -5.68 -9.90
N VAL A 302 17.75 -5.21 -10.28
CA VAL A 302 18.29 -5.29 -11.65
C VAL A 302 19.63 -6.00 -11.60
N PRO A 303 20.01 -6.82 -12.60
CA PRO A 303 21.25 -7.59 -12.58
C PRO A 303 22.47 -6.70 -12.79
N LEU A 304 22.83 -5.96 -11.75
CA LEU A 304 24.00 -5.10 -11.68
C LEU A 304 24.95 -5.61 -10.58
N PRO A 305 26.26 -5.36 -10.72
CA PRO A 305 27.21 -5.51 -9.62
C PRO A 305 26.79 -4.72 -8.37
N ALA A 306 27.46 -4.94 -7.26
CA ALA A 306 27.23 -4.15 -6.05
C ALA A 306 27.37 -2.64 -6.34
N PRO A 307 26.46 -1.79 -5.82
CA PRO A 307 26.57 -0.34 -6.01
C PRO A 307 27.92 0.21 -5.53
N PRO A 308 28.47 1.23 -6.21
CA PRO A 308 29.79 1.75 -5.87
C PRO A 308 29.80 2.48 -4.53
N GLY A 309 30.95 2.46 -3.85
CA GLY A 309 31.17 3.17 -2.59
C GLY A 309 30.39 2.55 -1.43
N SER A 310 29.72 3.40 -0.64
CA SER A 310 28.87 2.99 0.48
C SER A 310 27.38 2.92 0.10
N ALA A 311 27.04 3.06 -1.19
CA ALA A 311 25.66 3.00 -1.63
C ALA A 311 25.11 1.57 -1.49
N THR A 312 23.85 1.46 -1.10
CA THR A 312 23.15 0.18 -0.91
C THR A 312 22.08 -0.07 -1.98
N SER A 313 21.89 0.89 -2.88
CA SER A 313 21.02 0.82 -4.05
C SER A 313 21.53 1.69 -5.19
N TYR A 314 20.95 1.49 -6.37
CA TYR A 314 21.16 2.36 -7.53
C TYR A 314 20.02 3.36 -7.69
N THR A 315 20.39 4.59 -8.01
CA THR A 315 19.51 5.70 -8.37
C THR A 315 20.06 6.43 -9.58
N ASP A 316 19.38 7.47 -10.09
CA ASP A 316 19.89 8.25 -11.23
C ASP A 316 21.32 8.80 -11.01
N ASP A 317 21.70 9.04 -9.75
CA ASP A 317 22.96 9.65 -9.36
C ASP A 317 24.17 8.71 -9.52
N ASN A 318 23.98 7.39 -9.41
CA ASN A 318 25.07 6.40 -9.39
C ASN A 318 24.86 5.22 -10.36
N LEU A 319 23.82 5.27 -11.20
CA LEU A 319 23.58 4.28 -12.24
C LEU A 319 24.67 4.36 -13.34
N PRO A 320 25.17 3.22 -13.89
CA PRO A 320 26.12 3.24 -14.99
C PRO A 320 25.63 4.05 -16.19
N GLN A 321 26.51 4.92 -16.73
CA GLN A 321 26.20 5.76 -17.90
C GLN A 321 25.78 4.93 -19.11
N SER A 322 26.39 3.75 -19.34
CA SER A 322 26.03 2.87 -20.44
C SER A 322 24.55 2.46 -20.46
N ILE A 323 23.93 2.35 -19.29
CA ILE A 323 22.51 2.00 -19.15
C ILE A 323 21.63 3.25 -19.36
N ARG A 324 22.02 4.35 -18.71
CA ARG A 324 21.33 5.65 -18.83
C ARG A 324 21.27 6.11 -20.29
N ASP A 325 22.39 6.03 -21.00
CA ASP A 325 22.51 6.48 -22.38
C ASP A 325 21.60 5.68 -23.31
N VAL A 326 21.52 4.35 -23.13
CA VAL A 326 20.62 3.50 -23.92
C VAL A 326 19.16 3.85 -23.66
N ALA A 327 18.73 4.01 -22.40
CA ALA A 327 17.36 4.38 -22.08
C ALA A 327 16.99 5.77 -22.65
N VAL A 328 17.80 6.79 -22.34
CA VAL A 328 17.51 8.18 -22.71
C VAL A 328 17.58 8.37 -24.23
N SER A 329 18.58 7.80 -24.91
CA SER A 329 18.70 7.92 -26.37
C SER A 329 17.57 7.20 -27.11
N SER A 330 17.15 6.03 -26.65
CA SER A 330 16.02 5.28 -27.22
C SER A 330 14.72 6.06 -27.09
N LEU A 331 14.44 6.59 -25.90
CA LEU A 331 13.29 7.48 -25.65
C LEU A 331 13.34 8.72 -26.54
N ALA A 332 14.51 9.36 -26.67
CA ALA A 332 14.68 10.60 -27.44
C ALA A 332 14.49 10.39 -28.94
N ASN A 333 15.07 9.33 -29.49
CA ASN A 333 14.93 9.00 -30.89
C ASN A 333 13.50 8.60 -31.22
N PHE A 334 12.84 7.80 -30.36
CA PHE A 334 11.44 7.45 -30.56
C PHE A 334 10.52 8.67 -30.49
N THR A 335 10.73 9.56 -29.50
CA THR A 335 9.95 10.80 -29.37
C THR A 335 10.12 11.71 -30.60
N LYS A 336 11.33 11.77 -31.19
CA LYS A 336 11.55 12.46 -32.47
C LYS A 336 10.78 11.82 -33.62
N SER A 337 10.77 10.49 -33.71
CA SER A 337 9.97 9.76 -34.71
C SER A 337 8.47 10.01 -34.54
N LEU A 338 7.97 10.08 -33.31
CA LEU A 338 6.56 10.41 -33.08
C LEU A 338 6.20 11.83 -33.52
N ARG A 339 7.16 12.77 -33.56
CA ARG A 339 6.90 14.13 -34.02
C ARG A 339 6.72 14.27 -35.52
N THR A 340 7.07 13.26 -36.31
CA THR A 340 6.83 13.29 -37.77
C THR A 340 5.37 13.04 -38.12
N PHE A 341 4.56 12.60 -37.15
CA PHE A 341 3.12 12.40 -37.29
C PHE A 341 2.36 13.56 -36.62
N PRO A 342 1.26 14.04 -37.23
CA PRO A 342 0.50 15.19 -36.73
C PRO A 342 -0.41 14.79 -35.55
N CYS A 343 0.21 14.69 -34.38
CA CYS A 343 -0.47 14.40 -33.13
C CYS A 343 -1.62 15.39 -32.83
N GLY A 344 -2.74 14.90 -32.29
CA GLY A 344 -3.89 15.72 -31.90
C GLY A 344 -4.81 16.10 -33.06
N ARG A 345 -4.40 15.89 -34.31
CA ARG A 345 -5.28 15.88 -35.49
C ARG A 345 -5.72 14.46 -35.82
N ASP A 346 -4.75 13.55 -35.85
CA ASP A 346 -4.94 12.14 -36.14
C ASP A 346 -4.70 11.32 -34.85
N TRP A 347 -5.50 10.27 -34.63
CA TRP A 347 -5.22 9.30 -33.58
C TRP A 347 -4.12 8.34 -34.07
N TYR A 348 -3.16 8.00 -33.22
CA TYR A 348 -2.03 7.12 -33.60
C TYR A 348 -2.46 5.66 -33.80
N SER A 349 -3.55 5.29 -33.14
CA SER A 349 -4.29 4.04 -33.35
C SER A 349 -5.79 4.34 -33.25
N ARG A 350 -6.67 3.43 -33.72
CA ARG A 350 -8.13 3.60 -33.60
C ARG A 350 -8.61 3.75 -32.15
N LEU A 351 -7.77 3.45 -31.15
CA LEU A 351 -8.11 3.39 -29.73
C LEU A 351 -7.15 4.16 -28.80
N GLN A 352 -6.04 4.72 -29.30
CA GLN A 352 -4.99 5.29 -28.44
C GLN A 352 -4.51 6.66 -28.93
N THR A 353 -4.22 7.53 -27.97
CA THR A 353 -3.68 8.88 -28.18
C THR A 353 -2.17 8.85 -28.38
N CYS A 354 -1.59 9.97 -28.79
CA CYS A 354 -0.14 10.04 -29.00
C CYS A 354 0.64 9.92 -27.69
N SER A 355 0.11 10.49 -26.61
CA SER A 355 0.69 10.36 -25.27
C SER A 355 0.66 8.90 -24.82
N GLY A 356 -0.43 8.18 -25.13
CA GLY A 356 -0.56 6.74 -24.92
C GLY A 356 0.53 5.93 -25.64
N CYS A 357 0.80 6.21 -26.92
CA CYS A 357 1.91 5.57 -27.65
C CYS A 357 3.28 5.87 -27.02
N GLN A 358 3.54 7.12 -26.64
CA GLN A 358 4.80 7.50 -26.00
C GLN A 358 4.99 6.78 -24.65
N ALA A 359 3.94 6.73 -23.83
CA ALA A 359 3.95 6.05 -22.54
C ALA A 359 4.14 4.53 -22.70
N ALA A 360 3.47 3.92 -23.69
CA ALA A 360 3.65 2.51 -24.03
C ALA A 360 5.10 2.19 -24.39
N TYR A 361 5.71 2.97 -25.29
CA TYR A 361 7.11 2.77 -25.66
C TYR A 361 8.06 2.98 -24.49
N ARG A 362 7.80 3.99 -23.63
CA ARG A 362 8.59 4.22 -22.42
C ARG A 362 8.54 2.99 -21.50
N LYS A 363 7.35 2.46 -21.23
CA LYS A 363 7.19 1.26 -20.41
C LYS A 363 7.95 0.07 -20.98
N TRP A 364 7.82 -0.16 -22.29
CA TRP A 364 8.56 -1.21 -22.99
C TRP A 364 10.08 -1.02 -22.87
N VAL A 365 10.63 0.14 -23.26
CA VAL A 365 12.08 0.34 -23.27
C VAL A 365 12.68 0.27 -21.87
N CYS A 366 11.97 0.77 -20.86
CA CYS A 366 12.39 0.64 -19.46
C CYS A 366 12.43 -0.82 -19.02
N SER A 367 11.48 -1.65 -19.43
CA SER A 367 11.49 -3.10 -19.11
C SER A 367 12.64 -3.86 -19.81
N ILE A 368 13.07 -3.41 -21.00
CA ILE A 368 14.18 -4.02 -21.74
C ILE A 368 15.54 -3.55 -21.20
N VAL A 369 15.68 -2.25 -20.91
CA VAL A 369 16.94 -1.66 -20.44
C VAL A 369 17.22 -1.99 -18.98
N PHE A 370 16.17 -2.18 -18.18
CA PHE A 370 16.26 -2.61 -16.78
C PHE A 370 15.60 -3.99 -16.60
N PRO A 371 16.30 -5.09 -16.97
CA PRO A 371 15.82 -6.43 -16.68
C PRO A 371 15.58 -6.60 -15.19
N ARG A 372 14.51 -7.30 -14.83
CA ARG A 372 14.17 -7.53 -13.43
C ARG A 372 14.76 -8.85 -12.96
N CYS A 373 15.41 -8.86 -11.81
CA CYS A 373 15.76 -10.11 -11.15
C CYS A 373 14.60 -10.62 -10.30
N GLY A 374 14.41 -11.93 -10.29
CA GLY A 374 13.48 -12.63 -9.42
C GLY A 374 14.14 -13.83 -8.75
N GLU A 375 13.38 -14.52 -7.91
CA GLU A 375 13.75 -15.83 -7.40
C GLU A 375 12.60 -16.81 -7.66
N PRO A 376 12.88 -18.13 -7.78
CA PRO A 376 11.84 -19.12 -7.98
C PRO A 376 10.86 -19.10 -6.82
N ILE A 377 9.60 -19.33 -7.13
CA ILE A 377 8.55 -19.46 -6.11
C ILE A 377 8.75 -20.81 -5.41
N PRO A 378 8.99 -20.87 -4.09
CA PRO A 378 9.10 -22.14 -3.38
C PRO A 378 7.80 -22.95 -3.55
N GLU A 379 7.92 -24.25 -3.83
CA GLU A 379 6.76 -25.14 -4.08
C GLU A 379 5.70 -25.11 -2.98
N GLU A 380 6.11 -24.88 -1.73
CA GLU A 380 5.20 -24.75 -0.59
C GLU A 380 4.24 -23.56 -0.74
N SER A 381 4.70 -22.49 -1.38
CA SER A 381 3.89 -21.29 -1.63
C SER A 381 3.00 -21.38 -2.87
N LEU A 382 3.16 -22.43 -3.65
CA LEU A 382 2.35 -22.76 -4.83
C LEU A 382 1.13 -23.62 -4.45
N ARG A 383 1.15 -24.24 -3.26
CA ARG A 383 0.04 -25.04 -2.73
C ARG A 383 -0.96 -24.11 -2.02
N SER A 384 -1.90 -23.53 -2.76
CA SER A 384 -3.06 -22.88 -2.13
C SER A 384 -3.90 -23.90 -1.35
N PRO A 385 -4.39 -23.57 -0.14
CA PRO A 385 -5.43 -24.36 0.50
C PRO A 385 -6.75 -24.10 -0.22
N SER A 386 -7.35 -25.15 -0.78
CA SER A 386 -8.69 -25.25 -1.39
C SER A 386 -8.85 -24.99 -2.91
N GLY A 387 -9.19 -26.07 -3.63
CA GLY A 387 -9.94 -26.06 -4.89
C GLY A 387 -9.15 -26.42 -6.16
N PRO A 388 -9.46 -27.54 -6.85
CA PRO A 388 -8.90 -27.81 -8.18
C PRO A 388 -9.55 -26.89 -9.21
N LEU A 389 -8.81 -25.90 -9.70
CA LEU A 389 -9.15 -25.16 -10.91
C LEU A 389 -8.82 -26.04 -12.11
N THR A 390 -9.84 -26.50 -12.81
CA THR A 390 -9.72 -27.26 -14.05
C THR A 390 -9.30 -26.33 -15.17
N SER A 391 -8.04 -26.41 -15.61
CA SER A 391 -7.57 -25.75 -16.83
C SER A 391 -7.99 -26.60 -18.03
N GLN A 392 -9.01 -26.14 -18.76
CA GLN A 392 -9.38 -26.68 -20.06
C GLN A 392 -8.47 -26.12 -21.13
N PHE A 393 -7.40 -26.85 -21.47
CA PHE A 393 -6.74 -26.74 -22.77
C PHE A 393 -6.34 -28.14 -23.23
N SER A 394 -7.29 -28.83 -23.87
CA SER A 394 -6.98 -30.01 -24.68
C SER A 394 -6.70 -29.54 -26.11
N LEU A 395 -5.45 -29.67 -26.54
CA LEU A 395 -5.11 -29.74 -27.94
C LEU A 395 -5.78 -31.01 -28.50
N ASN A 396 -6.69 -30.84 -29.45
CA ASN A 396 -7.19 -31.94 -30.26
C ASN A 396 -6.04 -32.42 -31.14
N ASP A 397 -5.30 -33.43 -30.68
CA ASP A 397 -4.54 -34.30 -31.58
C ASP A 397 -5.17 -35.69 -31.57
N GLY A 398 -5.55 -36.15 -32.76
CA GLY A 398 -6.21 -37.43 -32.96
C GLY A 398 -5.20 -38.55 -32.80
N GLY A 399 -5.28 -39.29 -31.68
CA GLY A 399 -4.45 -40.46 -31.45
C GLY A 399 -5.09 -41.43 -30.47
N ASN A 400 -5.49 -42.59 -30.98
CA ASN A 400 -5.97 -43.73 -30.19
C ASN A 400 -4.95 -44.17 -29.14
N GLY A 401 -5.44 -44.52 -27.94
CA GLY A 401 -4.94 -45.66 -27.19
C GLY A 401 -4.12 -45.38 -25.93
N ASP A 402 -4.75 -45.75 -24.82
CA ASP A 402 -4.19 -46.33 -23.60
C ASP A 402 -3.63 -45.42 -22.49
N GLY A 403 -4.04 -45.78 -21.27
CA GLY A 403 -3.99 -44.92 -20.09
C GLY A 403 -2.58 -44.53 -19.65
N GLN A 404 -2.34 -43.22 -19.58
CA GLN A 404 -1.28 -42.63 -18.78
C GLN A 404 -1.86 -41.57 -17.86
N THR A 405 -1.43 -41.63 -16.60
CA THR A 405 -1.69 -40.70 -15.51
C THR A 405 -1.57 -39.25 -15.97
N PHE A 406 -2.63 -38.46 -15.80
CA PHE A 406 -2.61 -37.01 -15.99
C PHE A 406 -1.69 -36.39 -14.94
N ASP A 407 -0.47 -36.05 -15.35
CA ASP A 407 0.40 -35.18 -14.56
C ASP A 407 -0.34 -33.84 -14.37
N LEU A 408 -0.48 -33.44 -13.10
CA LEU A 408 -1.02 -32.15 -12.70
C LEU A 408 -0.14 -31.08 -13.35
N ASN A 409 -0.68 -30.34 -14.33
CA ASN A 409 0.03 -29.25 -14.98
C ASN A 409 0.61 -28.31 -13.91
N PRO A 410 1.92 -28.03 -13.94
CA PRO A 410 2.54 -27.15 -12.96
C PRO A 410 1.89 -25.77 -13.04
N LEU A 411 1.64 -25.19 -11.87
CA LEU A 411 1.20 -23.81 -11.71
C LEU A 411 2.03 -22.88 -12.61
N PRO A 412 1.44 -21.81 -13.18
CA PRO A 412 2.13 -20.93 -14.10
C PRO A 412 3.39 -20.40 -13.41
N GLN A 413 4.53 -20.90 -13.86
CA GLN A 413 5.81 -20.41 -13.40
C GLN A 413 5.88 -18.95 -13.84
N ALA A 414 6.20 -18.05 -12.91
CA ALA A 414 6.67 -16.72 -13.29
C ALA A 414 7.71 -16.91 -14.40
N ALA A 415 7.69 -16.07 -15.45
CA ALA A 415 8.56 -16.20 -16.61
C ALA A 415 10.04 -15.93 -16.24
N LEU A 416 10.60 -16.82 -15.44
CA LEU A 416 11.92 -16.78 -14.89
C LEU A 416 12.84 -17.53 -15.84
N ALA A 417 13.82 -16.81 -16.36
CA ALA A 417 14.91 -17.38 -17.13
C ALA A 417 16.17 -17.35 -16.27
N GLU A 418 16.78 -18.51 -16.05
CA GLU A 418 18.09 -18.57 -15.43
C GLU A 418 19.15 -17.97 -16.37
N ARG A 419 19.92 -17.02 -15.87
CA ARG A 419 21.06 -16.43 -16.58
C ARG A 419 22.34 -16.96 -15.96
N LYS A 420 23.16 -17.60 -16.79
CA LYS A 420 24.48 -18.12 -16.40
C LYS A 420 25.45 -16.97 -16.10
N ASP A 421 26.41 -17.26 -15.23
CA ASP A 421 27.49 -16.36 -14.84
C ASP A 421 28.13 -15.68 -16.05
N GLY A 422 28.27 -14.36 -15.98
CA GLY A 422 28.99 -13.56 -16.97
C GLY A 422 28.27 -13.32 -18.29
N VAL A 423 27.04 -13.81 -18.48
CA VAL A 423 26.28 -13.63 -19.73
C VAL A 423 25.09 -12.69 -19.50
N PRO A 424 25.24 -11.38 -19.71
CA PRO A 424 24.12 -10.45 -19.63
C PRO A 424 23.17 -10.66 -20.81
N ARG A 425 21.91 -10.27 -20.62
CA ARG A 425 20.91 -10.25 -21.69
C ARG A 425 21.28 -9.31 -22.85
N SER A 426 22.02 -8.25 -22.56
CA SER A 426 22.39 -7.24 -23.55
C SER A 426 23.80 -6.71 -23.27
N SER A 427 24.53 -6.38 -24.33
CA SER A 427 25.95 -6.01 -24.26
C SER A 427 26.23 -4.69 -23.53
N PHE A 428 25.22 -3.83 -23.35
CA PHE A 428 25.37 -2.57 -22.59
C PHE A 428 25.26 -2.76 -21.07
N LEU A 429 24.75 -3.92 -20.62
CA LEU A 429 24.68 -4.27 -19.21
C LEU A 429 26.03 -4.80 -18.73
N PRO A 430 26.46 -4.45 -17.51
CA PRO A 430 27.67 -5.03 -16.93
C PRO A 430 27.48 -6.53 -16.69
N ASN A 431 28.58 -7.29 -16.80
CA ASN A 431 28.58 -8.71 -16.50
C ASN A 431 28.46 -8.92 -14.98
N MET A 432 27.53 -9.79 -14.58
CA MET A 432 27.45 -10.31 -13.21
C MET A 432 28.25 -11.60 -13.10
N ASN A 433 29.12 -11.71 -12.09
CA ASN A 433 29.89 -12.92 -11.82
C ASN A 433 29.11 -13.94 -10.95
N VAL A 434 27.79 -13.89 -10.99
CA VAL A 434 26.88 -14.73 -10.19
C VAL A 434 25.63 -15.02 -11.02
N ALA A 435 25.16 -16.26 -10.95
CA ALA A 435 23.92 -16.67 -11.59
C ALA A 435 22.73 -15.96 -10.94
N TYR A 436 21.75 -15.60 -11.75
CA TYR A 436 20.53 -14.98 -11.27
C TYR A 436 19.36 -15.44 -12.14
N ASN A 437 18.15 -15.34 -11.59
CA ASN A 437 16.94 -15.55 -12.37
C ASN A 437 16.44 -14.19 -12.85
N GLU A 438 16.32 -14.03 -14.16
CA GLU A 438 15.67 -12.88 -14.77
C GLU A 438 14.17 -13.14 -14.84
N LEU A 439 13.36 -12.25 -14.28
CA LEU A 439 11.96 -12.17 -14.61
C LEU A 439 11.84 -11.47 -15.97
N LEU A 440 11.55 -12.26 -17.01
CA LEU A 440 11.45 -11.77 -18.37
C LEU A 440 10.36 -10.70 -18.48
N PRO A 441 10.57 -9.64 -19.28
CA PRO A 441 9.55 -8.64 -19.55
C PRO A 441 8.35 -9.30 -20.22
N CYS A 442 7.14 -8.89 -19.85
CA CYS A 442 5.93 -9.50 -20.40
C CYS A 442 5.74 -9.13 -21.86
N MET A 443 5.37 -10.12 -22.67
CA MET A 443 5.21 -9.99 -24.11
C MET A 443 4.19 -8.90 -24.47
N GLU A 444 3.16 -8.76 -23.64
CA GLU A 444 2.10 -7.77 -23.77
C GLU A 444 2.67 -6.35 -23.73
N THR A 445 3.78 -6.10 -23.01
CA THR A 445 4.44 -4.78 -23.05
C THR A 445 4.91 -4.39 -24.45
N CYS A 446 5.32 -5.36 -25.27
CA CYS A 446 5.65 -5.12 -26.67
C CYS A 446 4.38 -4.89 -27.51
N PHE A 447 3.35 -5.73 -27.34
CA PHE A 447 2.11 -5.61 -28.10
C PHE A 447 1.33 -4.33 -27.80
N ILE A 448 1.46 -3.75 -26.59
CA ILE A 448 0.88 -2.43 -26.30
C ILE A 448 1.49 -1.36 -27.21
N VAL A 449 2.80 -1.39 -27.45
CA VAL A 449 3.44 -0.44 -28.36
C VAL A 449 2.91 -0.62 -29.77
N ASP A 450 2.85 -1.86 -30.25
CA ASP A 450 2.32 -2.20 -31.57
C ASP A 450 0.90 -1.66 -31.80
N ARG A 451 0.04 -1.82 -30.79
CA ARG A 451 -1.38 -1.42 -30.84
C ARG A 451 -1.61 0.06 -30.58
N SER A 452 -0.69 0.74 -29.88
CA SER A 452 -0.85 2.14 -29.49
C SER A 452 -0.25 3.11 -30.50
N CYS A 453 0.74 2.67 -31.27
CA CYS A 453 1.54 3.53 -32.12
C CYS A 453 1.18 3.44 -33.61
N PRO A 454 1.54 4.45 -34.44
CA PRO A 454 1.24 4.45 -35.86
C PRO A 454 1.88 3.26 -36.58
N PRO A 455 1.14 2.51 -37.42
CA PRO A 455 1.68 1.36 -38.16
C PRO A 455 2.89 1.70 -39.04
N LEU A 456 3.02 2.96 -39.48
CA LEU A 456 4.14 3.42 -40.29
C LEU A 456 5.49 3.37 -39.56
N LEU A 457 5.50 3.31 -38.23
CA LEU A 457 6.73 3.09 -37.46
C LEU A 457 7.31 1.68 -37.68
N GLY A 458 6.54 0.75 -38.24
CA GLY A 458 6.99 -0.60 -38.53
C GLY A 458 7.36 -1.40 -37.27
N TRP A 459 6.78 -1.04 -36.12
CA TRP A 459 6.95 -1.79 -34.88
C TRP A 459 6.47 -3.23 -35.09
N LYS A 460 7.25 -4.20 -34.60
CA LYS A 460 6.90 -5.62 -34.68
C LYS A 460 7.41 -6.35 -33.45
N CYS A 461 6.52 -7.12 -32.84
CA CYS A 461 6.87 -7.98 -31.72
C CYS A 461 7.27 -9.39 -32.21
N PRO A 462 8.15 -10.11 -31.47
CA PRO A 462 8.49 -11.49 -31.80
C PRO A 462 7.27 -12.42 -31.82
N SER A 463 7.29 -13.47 -32.64
CA SER A 463 6.18 -14.43 -32.63
C SER A 463 6.25 -15.35 -31.42
N VAL A 464 5.12 -15.52 -30.73
CA VAL A 464 4.98 -16.39 -29.56
C VAL A 464 5.37 -17.85 -29.84
N LEU A 465 5.16 -18.33 -31.07
CA LEU A 465 5.40 -19.71 -31.49
C LEU A 465 6.85 -20.02 -31.91
N VAL A 466 7.72 -19.02 -32.02
CA VAL A 466 9.08 -19.21 -32.55
C VAL A 466 10.13 -19.05 -31.48
N ASN A 467 10.25 -17.85 -30.91
CA ASN A 467 11.35 -17.50 -30.01
C ASN A 467 10.99 -16.43 -28.97
N ALA A 468 9.72 -16.02 -28.87
CA ALA A 468 9.33 -15.03 -27.89
C ALA A 468 9.60 -15.52 -26.47
N ASN A 469 9.39 -16.81 -26.16
CA ASN A 469 9.62 -17.39 -24.83
C ASN A 469 11.09 -17.34 -24.34
N VAL A 470 12.06 -17.06 -25.22
CA VAL A 470 13.47 -16.86 -24.86
C VAL A 470 13.73 -15.45 -24.35
N SER A 471 12.94 -14.48 -24.81
CA SER A 471 13.16 -13.05 -24.57
C SER A 471 12.05 -12.42 -23.75
N TYR A 472 10.84 -12.94 -23.79
CA TYR A 472 9.68 -12.38 -23.12
C TYR A 472 9.01 -13.44 -22.28
N GLY A 473 8.45 -13.00 -21.16
CA GLY A 473 7.46 -13.77 -20.44
C GLY A 473 6.20 -13.80 -21.26
N LEU A 474 5.72 -15.00 -21.55
CA LEU A 474 4.43 -15.20 -22.16
C LEU A 474 3.40 -15.24 -21.04
N GLY A 475 2.36 -14.41 -21.14
CA GLY A 475 1.15 -14.58 -20.34
C GLY A 475 0.40 -15.86 -20.71
N PHE A 476 -0.81 -16.01 -20.20
CA PHE A 476 -1.76 -16.91 -20.84
C PHE A 476 -2.01 -16.36 -22.25
N ILE A 477 -1.98 -17.22 -23.27
CA ILE A 477 -2.37 -16.79 -24.62
C ILE A 477 -3.87 -16.50 -24.52
N ASP A 478 -4.25 -15.23 -24.36
CA ASP A 478 -5.64 -14.87 -24.10
C ASP A 478 -6.23 -14.06 -25.23
N SER A 479 -6.74 -14.75 -26.25
CA SER A 479 -8.12 -14.41 -26.61
C SER A 479 -9.07 -15.11 -25.67
N TRP A 480 -10.34 -14.73 -25.69
CA TRP A 480 -11.43 -15.44 -25.00
C TRP A 480 -11.44 -16.98 -25.23
N ASP A 481 -10.75 -17.48 -26.26
CA ASP A 481 -10.56 -18.90 -26.62
C ASP A 481 -9.08 -19.35 -26.68
N GLY A 482 -8.12 -18.48 -26.34
CA GLY A 482 -6.67 -18.74 -26.32
C GLY A 482 -6.00 -19.05 -27.67
N THR A 483 -6.56 -18.53 -28.76
CA THR A 483 -6.08 -18.74 -30.13
C THR A 483 -5.47 -17.50 -30.79
N ILE A 484 -5.67 -16.29 -30.25
CA ILE A 484 -5.25 -15.03 -30.89
C ILE A 484 -4.03 -14.43 -30.20
N GLU A 485 -2.94 -14.33 -30.95
CA GLU A 485 -1.73 -13.61 -30.55
C GLU A 485 -2.04 -12.11 -30.33
N GLY A 486 -1.67 -11.58 -29.16
CA GLY A 486 -1.86 -10.17 -28.80
C GLY A 486 -3.29 -9.78 -28.41
N GLY A 487 -4.16 -10.74 -28.08
CA GLY A 487 -5.51 -10.52 -27.53
C GLY A 487 -5.55 -10.19 -26.03
N GLY A 488 -4.48 -10.51 -25.30
CA GLY A 488 -4.43 -10.55 -23.84
C GLY A 488 -4.52 -9.19 -23.14
N HIS A 489 -4.78 -9.21 -21.84
CA HIS A 489 -4.83 -7.97 -21.06
C HIS A 489 -3.42 -7.42 -20.85
N PRO A 490 -3.13 -6.19 -21.30
CA PRO A 490 -1.81 -5.63 -21.13
C PRO A 490 -1.46 -5.43 -19.66
N GLY A 491 -0.23 -5.80 -19.28
CA GLY A 491 0.33 -5.47 -17.97
C GLY A 491 0.96 -6.65 -17.25
N VAL A 492 1.11 -6.48 -15.94
CA VAL A 492 1.66 -7.48 -15.04
C VAL A 492 0.71 -7.64 -13.85
N ALA A 493 0.53 -8.86 -13.39
CA ALA A 493 -0.14 -9.17 -12.15
C ALA A 493 0.91 -9.25 -11.05
N GLN A 494 0.63 -8.67 -9.89
CA GLN A 494 1.48 -8.79 -8.70
C GLN A 494 0.64 -9.32 -7.55
N ASP A 495 1.11 -10.35 -6.83
CA ASP A 495 0.46 -10.80 -5.62
C ASP A 495 0.77 -9.88 -4.43
N GLU A 496 0.10 -10.14 -3.32
CA GLU A 496 0.27 -9.37 -2.08
C GLU A 496 1.69 -9.47 -1.49
N PHE A 497 2.52 -10.41 -1.93
CA PHE A 497 3.89 -10.60 -1.44
C PHE A 497 4.96 -10.06 -2.39
N GLY A 498 4.55 -9.51 -3.53
CA GLY A 498 5.43 -8.89 -4.52
C GLY A 498 5.89 -9.80 -5.64
N ARG A 499 5.34 -11.01 -5.76
CA ARG A 499 5.61 -11.91 -6.89
C ARG A 499 4.85 -11.44 -8.11
N ILE A 500 5.41 -11.67 -9.30
CA ILE A 500 4.89 -11.10 -10.54
C ILE A 500 4.71 -12.14 -11.62
N TRP A 501 3.63 -11.96 -12.36
CA TRP A 501 3.28 -12.72 -13.56
C TRP A 501 2.92 -11.76 -14.68
N CYS A 502 3.08 -12.24 -15.91
CA CYS A 502 2.50 -11.57 -17.05
C CYS A 502 0.99 -11.77 -17.00
N ASN A 503 0.25 -10.69 -17.27
CA ASN A 503 -1.18 -10.82 -17.44
C ASN A 503 -1.45 -11.76 -18.62
N GLY A 504 -2.43 -12.64 -18.42
CA GLY A 504 -3.14 -13.28 -19.52
C GLY A 504 -4.04 -12.25 -20.17
#